data_AF-A0A9X1FX53-F1
#
_entry.id   AF-A0A9X1FX53-F1
#
_cell.length_a   1.000
_cell.length_b   1.000
_cell.length_c   1.000
_cell.angle_alpha   90.00
_cell.angle_beta   90.00
_cell.angle_gamma   90.00
#
_symmetry.space_group_name_H-M   'P 1'
#
loop_
_entity.id
_entity.type
_entity.pdbx_description
1 polymer ?
#
loop_
_entity_poly.entity_id
_entity_poly.type
_entity_poly.pdbx_seq_one_letter_code
_entity_poly.pdbx_strand_id
1 'polypeptide(L)' 'MTVQQMTRLAASGVAKVDLMGPRGTTLCTMDEIEAMALVIAASGVLPGRPGDPERLPLFLQLEKDKT' A
#
# COMPACT_ATOMS: atom_id res chain seq x y z
N MET A 1 1.73 10.20 11.82
CA MET A 1 0.46 10.51 11.13
C MET A 1 -0.72 9.89 11.89
N THR A 2 -1.87 10.58 12.04
CA THR A 2 -3.08 10.00 12.66
C THR A 2 -3.84 9.11 11.68
N VAL A 3 -4.72 8.21 12.16
CA VAL A 3 -5.54 7.34 11.30
C VAL A 3 -6.38 8.15 10.31
N GLN A 4 -7.00 9.24 10.75
CA GLN A 4 -7.82 10.08 9.88
C GLN A 4 -6.99 10.77 8.79
N GLN A 5 -5.79 11.27 9.13
CA GLN A 5 -4.87 11.86 8.16
C GLN A 5 -4.38 10.82 7.15
N MET A 6 -4.01 9.63 7.65
CA MET A 6 -3.58 8.51 6.82
C MET A 6 -4.64 8.14 5.78
N THR A 7 -5.88 7.89 6.20
CA THR A 7 -6.94 7.50 5.27
C THR A 7 -7.21 8.59 4.24
N ARG A 8 -7.25 9.86 4.65
CA ARG A 8 -7.50 10.99 3.74
C ARG A 8 -6.38 11.13 2.70
N LEU A 9 -5.12 11.08 3.12
CA LEU A 9 -3.97 11.25 2.23
C LEU A 9 -3.78 10.05 1.31
N ALA A 10 -3.95 8.83 1.82
CA ALA A 10 -3.91 7.63 1.01
C ALA A 10 -4.99 7.64 -0.09
N ALA A 11 -6.23 8.03 0.25
CA ALA A 11 -7.31 8.14 -0.73
C ALA A 11 -7.00 9.20 -1.82
N SER A 12 -6.43 10.35 -1.43
CA SER A 12 -5.97 11.38 -2.37
C SER A 12 -4.90 10.85 -3.34
N GLY A 13 -3.87 10.18 -2.81
CA GLY A 13 -2.80 9.58 -3.62
C GLY A 13 -3.33 8.53 -4.59
N VAL A 14 -4.18 7.61 -4.11
CA VAL A 14 -4.82 6.59 -4.94
C VAL A 14 -5.66 7.22 -6.05
N ALA A 15 -6.45 8.27 -5.75
CA ALA A 15 -7.26 8.94 -6.76
C ALA A 15 -6.42 9.52 -7.91
N LYS A 16 -5.23 10.06 -7.62
CA LYS A 16 -4.31 10.54 -8.67
C LYS A 16 -3.84 9.41 -9.57
N VAL A 17 -3.38 8.30 -8.97
CA VAL A 17 -2.88 7.14 -9.70
C VAL A 17 -3.99 6.49 -10.53
N ASP A 18 -5.19 6.37 -9.98
CA ASP A 18 -6.35 5.79 -10.67
C ASP A 18 -6.77 6.64 -11.88
N LEU A 19 -6.91 7.95 -11.71
CA LEU A 19 -7.37 8.85 -12.78
C LEU A 19 -6.32 9.09 -13.88
N MET A 20 -5.03 9.09 -13.53
CA MET A 20 -3.94 9.53 -14.42
C MET A 20 -2.94 8.42 -14.75
N GLY A 21 -3.17 7.21 -14.26
CA GLY A 21 -2.29 6.06 -14.44
C GLY A 21 -0.86 6.34 -13.95
N PRO A 22 0.18 5.95 -14.72
CA PRO A 22 1.58 6.16 -14.35
C PRO A 22 1.97 7.62 -14.11
N ARG A 23 1.25 8.61 -14.67
CA ARG A 23 1.53 10.02 -14.38
C ARG A 23 1.07 10.41 -12.98
N GLY A 24 -0.01 9.81 -12.48
CA GLY A 24 -0.54 10.09 -11.16
C GLY A 24 0.45 9.82 -10.02
N THR A 25 1.35 8.84 -10.21
CA THR A 25 2.39 8.52 -9.21
C THR A 25 3.36 9.68 -9.01
N THR A 26 3.72 10.40 -10.08
CA THR A 26 4.62 11.57 -10.02
C THR A 26 3.99 12.81 -9.37
N LEU A 27 2.67 12.82 -9.23
CA LEU A 27 1.90 13.90 -8.61
C LEU A 27 1.58 13.62 -7.13
N CYS A 28 1.96 12.45 -6.64
CA CYS A 28 1.81 12.12 -5.22
C CYS A 28 2.84 12.90 -4.40
N THR A 29 2.41 13.47 -3.28
CA THR A 29 3.32 14.04 -2.29
C THR A 29 3.95 12.93 -1.47
N MET A 30 5.06 13.24 -0.79
CA MET A 30 5.69 12.28 0.12
C MET A 30 4.73 11.81 1.23
N ASP A 31 3.89 12.69 1.75
CA ASP A 31 2.89 12.36 2.79
C ASP A 31 1.82 11.40 2.24
N GLU A 32 1.39 11.56 0.99
CA GLU A 32 0.46 10.63 0.36
C GLU A 32 1.10 9.25 0.15
N ILE A 33 2.38 9.22 -0.23
CA ILE A 33 3.15 7.98 -0.39
C ILE A 33 3.31 7.27 0.97
N GLU A 34 3.70 8.01 2.02
CA GLU A 34 3.79 7.48 3.39
C GLU A 34 2.43 6.92 3.84
N ALA A 35 1.34 7.65 3.56
CA ALA A 35 0.00 7.22 3.92
C ALA A 35 -0.46 5.95 3.20
N MET A 36 -0.20 5.84 1.90
CA MET A 36 -0.48 4.61 1.15
C MET A 36 0.32 3.43 1.72
N ALA A 37 1.61 3.62 2.01
CA ALA A 37 2.45 2.59 2.61
C ALA A 37 1.92 2.13 3.99
N LEU A 38 1.48 3.06 4.83
CA LEU A 38 0.91 2.74 6.13
C LEU A 38 -0.44 2.01 6.03
N VAL A 39 -1.28 2.31 5.04
CA VAL A 39 -2.51 1.54 4.76
C VAL A 39 -2.17 0.10 4.32
N ILE A 40 -1.16 -0.10 3.48
CA ILE A 40 -0.71 -1.43 3.07
C ILE A 40 -0.17 -2.22 4.28
N ALA A 41 0.61 -1.58 5.15
CA ALA A 41 1.08 -2.20 6.38
C ALA A 41 -0.07 -2.56 7.33
N ALA A 42 -1.02 -1.65 7.55
CA ALA A 42 -2.16 -1.85 8.43
C ALA A 42 -3.15 -2.91 7.91
N SER A 43 -3.27 -3.07 6.58
CA SER A 43 -4.09 -4.09 5.95
C SER A 43 -3.45 -5.49 5.95
N GLY A 44 -2.18 -5.62 6.35
CA GLY A 44 -1.47 -6.89 6.36
C GLY A 44 -1.10 -7.42 4.97
N VAL A 45 -1.14 -6.55 3.94
CA VAL A 45 -0.75 -6.92 2.56
C VAL A 45 0.76 -7.11 2.45
N LEU A 46 1.54 -6.36 3.24
CA LEU A 46 2.98 -6.58 3.32
C LEU A 46 3.27 -7.97 3.92
N PRO A 47 4.33 -8.65 3.44
CA PRO A 47 4.91 -9.76 4.19
C PRO A 47 5.35 -9.25 5.59
N GLY A 48 5.80 -10.17 6.44
CA GLY A 48 6.24 -9.85 7.80
C GLY A 48 7.39 -8.83 7.86
N ARG A 49 8.06 -8.74 9.00
CA ARG A 49 9.20 -7.83 9.15
C ARG A 49 10.22 -8.05 8.02
N PRO A 50 10.83 -6.99 7.47
CA PRO A 50 11.92 -7.13 6.50
C PRO A 50 12.98 -8.11 7.03
N GLY A 51 13.26 -9.18 6.27
CA GLY A 51 14.23 -10.22 6.65
C GLY A 51 13.64 -11.53 7.17
N ASP A 52 12.31 -11.69 7.22
CA ASP A 52 11.67 -12.99 7.52
C ASP A 52 11.63 -13.87 6.25
N PRO A 53 12.42 -14.97 6.17
CA PRO A 53 12.54 -15.79 4.97
C PRO A 53 11.32 -16.67 4.68
N GLU A 54 10.42 -16.85 5.65
CA GLU A 54 9.28 -17.78 5.55
C GLU A 54 7.99 -17.11 5.05
N ARG A 55 7.95 -15.77 4.90
CA ARG A 55 6.69 -15.04 4.69
C ARG A 55 6.55 -14.45 3.29
N LEU A 56 5.68 -15.09 2.50
CA LEU A 56 5.26 -14.63 1.18
C LEU A 56 4.27 -13.46 1.29
N PRO A 57 4.35 -12.44 0.40
CA PRO A 57 3.29 -11.45 0.21
C PRO A 57 1.90 -12.07 0.06
N LEU A 58 0.86 -11.36 0.49
CA LEU A 58 -0.53 -11.87 0.51
C LEU A 58 -1.00 -12.44 -0.84
N PHE A 59 -0.65 -11.80 -1.95
CA PHE A 59 -1.04 -12.27 -3.28
C PHE A 59 -0.44 -13.65 -3.63
N LEU A 60 0.75 -13.97 -3.13
CA LEU A 60 1.37 -15.30 -3.30
C LEU A 60 0.77 -16.32 -2.34
N GLN A 61 0.34 -15.91 -1.14
CA GLN A 61 -0.40 -16.80 -0.24
C GLN A 61 -1.75 -17.19 -0.84
N LEU A 62 -2.48 -16.22 -1.39
CA LEU A 62 -3.76 -16.43 -2.08
C LEU A 62 -3.64 -17.33 -3.33
N GLU A 63 -2.48 -17.38 -3.98
CA GLU A 63 -2.19 -18.34 -5.07
C GLU A 63 -1.91 -19.74 -4.52
N LYS A 64 -1.17 -19.85 -3.41
CA LYS A 64 -0.83 -21.13 -2.79
C LYS A 64 -2.06 -21.86 -2.26
N ASP A 65 -3.00 -21.15 -1.65
CA ASP A 65 -4.24 -21.71 -1.09
C ASP A 65 -5.25 -22.19 -2.17
N LYS A 66 -5.00 -21.87 -3.45
CA LYS A 66 -5.83 -22.35 -4.58
C LYS A 66 -5.36 -23.68 -5.17
N THR A 67 -4.19 -24.19 -4.76
CA THR A 67 -3.59 -25.43 -5.27
C THR A 67 -3.75 -26.55 -4.26
#